data_AF-A0A812P4F2-F1
#
_entry.id   AF-A0A812P4F2-F1
#
_cell.length_a   1.000
_cell.length_b   1.000
_cell.length_c   1.000
_cell.angle_alpha   90.00
_cell.angle_beta   90.00
_cell.angle_gamma   90.00
#
_symmetry.space_group_name_H-M   'P 1'
#
loop_
_entity.id
_entity.type
_entity.pdbx_description
1 polymer ?
#
loop_
_entity_poly.entity_id
_entity_poly.type
_entity_poly.pdbx_seq_one_letter_code
_entity_poly.pdbx_strand_id
1 'polypeptide(L)'
;MAPPRSVSPFASPRPLRSPRTATPKVIKRNISLCDLADDGPAQLDSLDENRAQVGKEARSLLKDAQEACDEEAFQAAERAAQDALQMFREIGDRSGVARALRCIVSAYQGRDELDAAYNRASEELERCRANGNKLGEAAMMMSLVDLKLLQAVRPKEVISLAKTALAMVQQLKDRAWEAEGLVTLARSYENTQKGENMLRAARAAVEAFKQVGDRKGEAKALSESPTPTTTGNRFQRVAWHHMVGCGADQALHYLAAAASLNNEVMEVAGVIELLSKY
;
A
#
# COMPACT_ATOMS: atom_id res chain seq x y z
N MET A 1 8.93 -87.92 -4.06
CA MET A 1 8.71 -87.10 -5.27
C MET A 1 7.26 -86.65 -5.28
N ALA A 2 7.02 -85.37 -5.02
CA ALA A 2 5.71 -84.72 -5.10
C ALA A 2 5.85 -83.53 -6.08
N PRO A 3 4.86 -83.26 -6.96
CA PRO A 3 5.01 -82.29 -8.03
C PRO A 3 4.89 -80.82 -7.54
N PRO A 4 5.48 -79.86 -8.27
CA PRO A 4 5.52 -78.46 -7.86
C PRO A 4 4.15 -77.77 -8.02
N ARG A 5 3.81 -76.92 -7.03
CA ARG A 5 2.62 -76.06 -7.09
C ARG A 5 2.81 -74.97 -8.14
N SER A 6 1.87 -74.88 -9.06
CA SER A 6 1.79 -73.87 -10.11
C SER A 6 1.62 -72.46 -9.53
N VAL A 7 2.45 -71.55 -10.01
CA VAL A 7 2.39 -70.11 -9.73
C VAL A 7 1.47 -69.49 -10.78
N SER A 8 0.34 -68.91 -10.37
CA SER A 8 -0.48 -68.09 -11.25
C SER A 8 0.06 -66.65 -11.30
N PRO A 9 0.33 -66.08 -12.49
CA PRO A 9 0.66 -64.67 -12.67
C PRO A 9 -0.63 -63.85 -12.86
N PHE A 10 -0.51 -62.51 -12.81
CA PHE A 10 -1.56 -61.47 -12.94
C PHE A 10 -2.14 -60.91 -11.64
N ALA A 11 -1.34 -60.08 -10.95
CA ALA A 11 -1.85 -58.93 -10.21
C ALA A 11 -1.59 -57.67 -11.05
N SER A 12 -2.64 -57.11 -11.64
CA SER A 12 -2.59 -55.86 -12.39
C SER A 12 -2.23 -54.68 -11.46
N PRO A 13 -1.42 -53.71 -11.90
CA PRO A 13 -1.02 -52.57 -11.08
C PRO A 13 -2.23 -51.69 -10.75
N ARG A 14 -2.42 -51.35 -9.47
CA ARG A 14 -3.41 -50.34 -9.04
C ARG A 14 -3.04 -48.99 -9.65
N PRO A 15 -3.96 -48.26 -10.30
CA PRO A 15 -3.67 -46.93 -10.79
C PRO A 15 -3.51 -45.95 -9.61
N LEU A 16 -2.44 -45.15 -9.67
CA LEU A 16 -2.18 -44.03 -8.77
C LEU A 16 -3.36 -43.04 -8.81
N ARG A 17 -3.91 -42.75 -7.63
CA ARG A 17 -5.01 -41.80 -7.45
C ARG A 17 -4.46 -40.40 -7.74
N SER A 18 -4.95 -39.73 -8.79
CA SER A 18 -4.62 -38.34 -9.07
C SER A 18 -5.10 -37.42 -7.94
N PRO A 19 -4.41 -36.29 -7.67
CA PRO A 19 -4.83 -35.34 -6.64
C PRO A 19 -6.16 -34.70 -7.03
N ARG A 20 -7.15 -34.81 -6.13
CA ARG A 20 -8.43 -34.10 -6.24
C ARG A 20 -8.15 -32.60 -6.18
N THR A 21 -8.22 -31.92 -7.32
CA THR A 21 -8.39 -30.46 -7.36
C THR A 21 -9.77 -30.13 -6.80
N ALA A 22 -9.81 -29.53 -5.60
CA ALA A 22 -11.02 -28.98 -5.03
C ALA A 22 -11.35 -27.67 -5.75
N THR A 23 -12.37 -27.67 -6.60
CA THR A 23 -13.01 -26.42 -7.03
C THR A 23 -13.98 -25.96 -5.94
N PRO A 24 -14.03 -24.67 -5.58
CA PRO A 24 -14.98 -24.19 -4.58
C PRO A 24 -16.41 -24.33 -5.12
N LYS A 25 -17.25 -25.09 -4.40
CA LYS A 25 -18.68 -25.21 -4.69
C LYS A 25 -19.34 -23.87 -4.42
N VAL A 26 -19.84 -23.23 -5.47
CA VAL A 26 -20.81 -22.13 -5.36
C VAL A 26 -22.09 -22.71 -4.75
N ILE A 27 -22.35 -22.42 -3.49
CA ILE A 27 -23.59 -22.81 -2.82
C ILE A 27 -24.69 -21.85 -3.30
N LYS A 28 -25.42 -22.24 -4.36
CA LYS A 28 -26.73 -21.64 -4.66
C LYS A 28 -27.77 -22.32 -3.77
N ARG A 29 -28.07 -21.74 -2.61
CA ARG A 29 -29.26 -22.12 -1.85
C ARG A 29 -30.48 -21.46 -2.52
N ASN A 30 -31.27 -22.26 -3.22
CA ASN A 30 -32.66 -21.92 -3.53
C ASN A 30 -33.45 -22.00 -2.23
N ILE A 31 -33.70 -20.87 -1.59
CA ILE A 31 -34.55 -20.78 -0.41
C ILE A 31 -35.97 -20.49 -0.92
N SER A 32 -36.90 -21.40 -0.61
CA SER A 32 -38.32 -21.23 -0.91
C SER A 32 -38.87 -20.05 -0.09
N LEU A 33 -39.74 -19.25 -0.70
CA LEU A 33 -40.23 -17.97 -0.17
C LEU A 33 -41.08 -18.06 1.12
N CYS A 34 -41.25 -19.26 1.71
CA CYS A 34 -42.10 -19.50 2.87
C CYS A 34 -41.35 -19.75 4.19
N ASP A 35 -40.02 -19.91 4.18
CA ASP A 35 -39.25 -20.29 5.40
C ASP A 35 -38.62 -19.09 6.15
N LEU A 36 -38.88 -17.85 5.73
CA LEU A 36 -38.17 -16.65 6.24
C LEU A 36 -38.90 -15.85 7.32
N ALA A 37 -39.94 -16.39 7.96
CA ALA A 37 -40.80 -15.58 8.82
C ALA A 37 -40.50 -15.64 10.33
N ASP A 38 -39.63 -16.52 10.83
CA ASP A 38 -39.46 -16.72 12.30
C ASP A 38 -38.03 -16.59 12.85
N ASP A 39 -37.01 -16.32 12.02
CA ASP A 39 -35.64 -16.17 12.49
C ASP A 39 -35.31 -14.70 12.80
N GLY A 40 -35.55 -14.30 14.06
CA GLY A 40 -35.30 -12.95 14.59
C GLY A 40 -33.82 -12.50 14.66
N PRO A 41 -33.51 -11.45 15.45
CA PRO A 41 -32.22 -10.72 15.45
C PRO A 41 -30.95 -11.56 15.65
N ALA A 42 -31.05 -12.78 16.20
CA ALA A 42 -29.90 -13.66 16.44
C ALA A 42 -29.16 -14.11 15.16
N GLN A 43 -29.83 -14.27 14.01
CA GLN A 43 -29.13 -14.58 12.76
C GLN A 43 -28.38 -13.37 12.20
N LEU A 44 -28.94 -12.16 12.35
CA LEU A 44 -28.27 -10.91 11.98
C LEU A 44 -27.03 -10.68 12.85
N ASP A 45 -27.11 -10.89 14.17
CA ASP A 45 -25.98 -10.75 15.09
C ASP A 45 -24.82 -11.69 14.72
N SER A 46 -25.12 -12.96 14.37
CA SER A 46 -24.09 -13.93 13.95
C SER A 46 -23.44 -13.59 12.60
N LEU A 47 -24.17 -12.93 11.70
CA LEU A 47 -23.63 -12.47 10.41
C LEU A 47 -22.72 -11.25 10.59
N ASP A 48 -23.06 -10.36 11.50
CA ASP A 48 -22.24 -9.18 11.80
C ASP A 48 -20.97 -9.55 12.58
N GLU A 49 -21.02 -10.55 13.48
CA GLU A 49 -19.83 -11.14 14.11
C GLU A 49 -18.89 -11.76 13.08
N ASN A 50 -19.43 -12.53 12.12
CA ASN A 50 -18.64 -13.13 11.05
C ASN A 50 -18.00 -12.06 10.15
N ARG A 51 -18.73 -11.00 9.78
CA ARG A 51 -18.17 -9.87 9.00
C ARG A 51 -17.08 -9.13 9.77
N ALA A 52 -17.27 -8.92 11.07
CA ALA A 52 -16.28 -8.29 11.93
C ALA A 52 -15.00 -9.14 12.03
N GLN A 53 -15.14 -10.46 12.11
CA GLN A 53 -14.02 -11.39 12.14
C GLN A 53 -13.25 -11.40 10.82
N VAL A 54 -13.95 -11.52 9.68
CA VAL A 54 -13.34 -11.40 8.34
C VAL A 54 -12.62 -10.06 8.18
N GLY A 55 -13.21 -8.96 8.68
CA GLY A 55 -12.56 -7.65 8.67
C GLY A 55 -11.29 -7.57 9.52
N LYS A 56 -11.23 -8.27 10.66
CA LYS A 56 -10.00 -8.35 11.47
C LYS A 56 -8.92 -9.15 10.75
N GLU A 57 -9.28 -10.29 10.16
CA GLU A 57 -8.36 -11.12 9.38
C GLU A 57 -7.81 -10.39 8.16
N ALA A 58 -8.67 -9.71 7.40
CA ALA A 58 -8.27 -8.89 6.26
C ALA A 58 -7.28 -7.77 6.64
N ARG A 59 -7.50 -7.12 7.80
CA ARG A 59 -6.58 -6.11 8.33
C ARG A 59 -5.24 -6.70 8.76
N SER A 60 -5.24 -7.91 9.32
CA SER A 60 -4.00 -8.63 9.64
C SER A 60 -3.20 -8.92 8.38
N LEU A 61 -3.83 -9.53 7.37
CA LEU A 61 -3.19 -9.85 6.10
C LEU A 61 -2.66 -8.60 5.38
N LEU A 62 -3.41 -7.49 5.44
CA LEU A 62 -2.94 -6.23 4.88
C LEU A 62 -1.70 -5.70 5.61
N LYS A 63 -1.64 -5.86 6.93
CA LYS A 63 -0.46 -5.48 7.72
C LYS A 63 0.74 -6.34 7.34
N ASP A 64 0.55 -7.66 7.26
CA ASP A 64 1.60 -8.60 6.82
C ASP A 64 2.09 -8.26 5.41
N ALA A 65 1.18 -7.87 4.51
CA ALA A 65 1.54 -7.43 3.17
C ALA A 65 2.40 -6.15 3.17
N GLN A 66 2.10 -5.20 4.06
CA GLN A 66 2.88 -3.97 4.20
C GLN A 66 4.28 -4.24 4.79
N GLU A 67 4.36 -5.12 5.80
CA GLU A 67 5.64 -5.55 6.38
C GLU A 67 6.47 -6.32 5.34
N ALA A 68 5.87 -7.21 4.56
CA ALA A 68 6.55 -7.90 3.47
C ALA A 68 7.02 -6.94 2.36
N CYS A 69 6.32 -5.82 2.12
CA CYS A 69 6.83 -4.75 1.24
C CYS A 69 8.05 -4.05 1.84
N ASP A 70 8.05 -3.76 3.15
CA ASP A 70 9.17 -3.15 3.87
C ASP A 70 10.41 -4.09 3.88
N GLU A 71 10.20 -5.41 3.90
CA GLU A 71 11.24 -6.45 3.86
C GLU A 71 11.67 -6.86 2.43
N GLU A 72 11.20 -6.16 1.39
CA GLU A 72 11.44 -6.49 -0.02
C GLU A 72 10.95 -7.89 -0.46
N ALA A 73 10.11 -8.54 0.35
CA ALA A 73 9.47 -9.82 0.06
C ALA A 73 8.22 -9.63 -0.83
N PHE A 74 8.41 -9.02 -2.00
CA PHE A 74 7.31 -8.52 -2.85
C PHE A 74 6.32 -9.59 -3.32
N GLN A 75 6.76 -10.83 -3.54
CA GLN A 75 5.84 -11.92 -3.89
C GLN A 75 4.91 -12.31 -2.73
N ALA A 76 5.42 -12.27 -1.49
CA ALA A 76 4.62 -12.53 -0.30
C ALA A 76 3.66 -11.35 -0.06
N ALA A 77 4.15 -10.12 -0.23
CA ALA A 77 3.33 -8.92 -0.14
C ALA A 77 2.16 -8.93 -1.13
N GLU A 78 2.40 -9.31 -2.40
CA GLU A 78 1.36 -9.42 -3.41
C GLU A 78 0.28 -10.44 -2.99
N ARG A 79 0.68 -11.64 -2.54
CA ARG A 79 -0.25 -12.69 -2.13
C ARG A 79 -1.11 -12.26 -0.94
N ALA A 80 -0.48 -11.77 0.13
CA ALA A 80 -1.18 -11.32 1.33
C ALA A 80 -2.13 -10.15 1.02
N ALA A 81 -1.71 -9.22 0.14
CA ALA A 81 -2.57 -8.11 -0.28
C ALA A 81 -3.74 -8.58 -1.18
N GLN A 82 -3.57 -9.61 -2.02
CA GLN A 82 -4.65 -10.19 -2.82
C GLN A 82 -5.69 -10.89 -1.94
N ASP A 83 -5.25 -11.64 -0.94
CA ASP A 83 -6.16 -12.30 0.02
C ASP A 83 -6.94 -11.25 0.83
N ALA A 84 -6.25 -10.23 1.35
CA ALA A 84 -6.88 -9.11 2.03
C ALA A 84 -7.87 -8.36 1.14
N LEU A 85 -7.51 -8.10 -0.13
CA LEU A 85 -8.37 -7.43 -1.10
C LEU A 85 -9.69 -8.17 -1.32
N GLN A 86 -9.63 -9.51 -1.44
CA GLN A 86 -10.81 -10.33 -1.62
C GLN A 86 -11.73 -10.24 -0.40
N MET A 87 -11.18 -10.36 0.81
CA MET A 87 -11.95 -10.22 2.05
C MET A 87 -12.56 -8.82 2.22
N PHE A 88 -11.81 -7.75 1.92
CA PHE A 88 -12.33 -6.38 1.99
C PHE A 88 -13.46 -6.14 0.99
N ARG A 89 -13.41 -6.75 -0.19
CA ARG A 89 -14.52 -6.72 -1.16
C ARG A 89 -15.76 -7.42 -0.64
N GLU A 90 -15.59 -8.57 0.02
CA GLU A 90 -16.70 -9.36 0.58
C GLU A 90 -17.45 -8.61 1.69
N ILE A 91 -16.72 -7.88 2.55
CA ILE A 91 -17.33 -7.09 3.64
C ILE A 91 -17.68 -5.64 3.23
N GLY A 92 -17.35 -5.23 2.01
CA GLY A 92 -17.64 -3.89 1.49
C GLY A 92 -16.75 -2.77 2.04
N ASP A 93 -15.58 -3.09 2.60
CA ASP A 93 -14.63 -2.10 3.14
C ASP A 93 -13.86 -1.42 2.01
N ARG A 94 -14.32 -0.23 1.63
CA ARG A 94 -13.71 0.57 0.55
C ARG A 94 -12.29 1.04 0.88
N SER A 95 -11.97 1.29 2.15
CA SER A 95 -10.65 1.77 2.57
C SER A 95 -9.65 0.63 2.58
N GLY A 96 -10.06 -0.53 3.09
CA GLY A 96 -9.30 -1.77 2.99
C GLY A 96 -8.99 -2.15 1.54
N VAL A 97 -9.99 -2.10 0.64
CA VAL A 97 -9.78 -2.31 -0.81
C VAL A 97 -8.73 -1.37 -1.37
N ALA A 98 -8.84 -0.07 -1.09
CA ALA A 98 -7.91 0.93 -1.60
C ALA A 98 -6.47 0.69 -1.11
N ARG A 99 -6.28 0.33 0.17
CA ARG A 99 -4.96 0.05 0.74
C ARG A 99 -4.35 -1.23 0.14
N ALA A 100 -5.14 -2.30 0.03
CA ALA A 100 -4.69 -3.57 -0.53
C ALA A 100 -4.26 -3.41 -2.00
N LEU A 101 -5.04 -2.67 -2.80
CA LEU A 101 -4.69 -2.37 -4.18
C LEU A 101 -3.36 -1.59 -4.30
N ARG A 102 -3.13 -0.60 -3.44
CA ARG A 102 -1.84 0.12 -3.43
C ARG A 102 -0.67 -0.78 -3.04
N CYS A 103 -0.87 -1.70 -2.09
CA CYS A 103 0.15 -2.67 -1.70
C CYS A 103 0.52 -3.59 -2.87
N ILE A 104 -0.48 -4.09 -3.62
CA ILE A 104 -0.25 -4.90 -4.82
C ILE A 104 0.58 -4.12 -5.85
N VAL A 105 0.21 -2.87 -6.16
CA VAL A 105 0.99 -2.06 -7.11
C VAL A 105 2.41 -1.81 -6.61
N SER A 106 2.58 -1.53 -5.31
CA SER A 106 3.90 -1.37 -4.69
C SER A 106 4.77 -2.63 -4.79
N ALA A 107 4.17 -3.82 -4.69
CA ALA A 107 4.88 -5.08 -4.88
C ALA A 107 5.34 -5.30 -6.33
N TYR A 108 4.58 -4.84 -7.33
CA TYR A 108 5.06 -4.83 -8.72
C TYR A 108 6.20 -3.81 -8.91
N GLN A 109 6.08 -2.61 -8.32
CA GLN A 109 7.13 -1.59 -8.38
C GLN A 109 8.44 -2.08 -7.76
N GLY A 110 8.38 -2.75 -6.60
CA GLY A 110 9.55 -3.31 -5.93
C GLY A 110 10.27 -4.39 -6.74
N ARG A 111 9.55 -5.10 -7.62
CA ARG A 111 10.12 -6.08 -8.57
C ARG A 111 10.57 -5.47 -9.90
N ASP A 112 10.48 -4.15 -10.06
CA ASP A 112 10.75 -3.43 -11.32
C ASP A 112 9.84 -3.84 -12.49
N GLU A 113 8.67 -4.44 -12.19
CA GLU A 113 7.68 -4.87 -13.17
C GLU A 113 6.72 -3.72 -13.51
N LEU A 114 7.26 -2.58 -13.95
CA LEU A 114 6.50 -1.32 -14.09
C LEU A 114 5.33 -1.40 -15.08
N ASP A 115 5.48 -2.13 -16.19
CA ASP A 115 4.41 -2.32 -17.17
C ASP A 115 3.27 -3.17 -16.59
N ALA A 116 3.60 -4.23 -15.83
CA ALA A 116 2.61 -5.04 -15.13
C ALA A 116 1.90 -4.22 -14.05
N ALA A 117 2.64 -3.40 -13.30
CA ALA A 117 2.08 -2.48 -12.32
C ALA A 117 1.08 -1.50 -12.95
N TYR A 118 1.44 -0.93 -14.11
CA TYR A 118 0.60 0.01 -14.84
C TYR A 118 -0.68 -0.63 -15.36
N ASN A 119 -0.56 -1.80 -16.00
CA ASN A 119 -1.71 -2.57 -16.47
C ASN A 119 -2.63 -2.92 -15.31
N ARG A 120 -2.07 -3.41 -14.21
CA ARG A 120 -2.82 -3.79 -13.01
C ARG A 120 -3.55 -2.60 -12.39
N ALA A 121 -2.88 -1.47 -12.23
CA ALA A 121 -3.48 -0.25 -11.69
C ALA A 121 -4.59 0.28 -12.62
N SER A 122 -4.42 0.20 -13.94
CA SER A 122 -5.42 0.63 -14.93
C SER A 122 -6.66 -0.26 -14.92
N GLU A 123 -6.49 -1.58 -14.87
CA GLU A 123 -7.61 -2.53 -14.75
C GLU A 123 -8.41 -2.31 -13.47
N GLU A 124 -7.72 -2.13 -12.33
CA GLU A 124 -8.36 -1.93 -11.04
C GLU A 124 -9.02 -0.55 -10.93
N LEU A 125 -8.49 0.46 -11.61
CA LEU A 125 -9.14 1.76 -11.75
C LEU A 125 -10.50 1.63 -12.43
N GLU A 126 -10.57 0.96 -13.58
CA GLU A 126 -11.82 0.74 -14.31
C GLU A 126 -12.80 -0.13 -13.51
N ARG A 127 -12.30 -1.15 -12.80
CA ARG A 127 -13.13 -1.95 -11.88
C ARG A 127 -13.71 -1.11 -10.75
N CYS A 128 -12.91 -0.23 -10.14
CA CYS A 128 -13.39 0.66 -9.08
C CYS A 128 -14.43 1.65 -9.60
N ARG A 129 -14.27 2.17 -10.82
CA ARG A 129 -15.25 3.02 -11.50
C ARG A 129 -16.58 2.29 -11.73
N ALA A 130 -16.52 1.09 -12.31
CA ALA A 130 -17.69 0.28 -12.60
C ALA A 130 -18.49 -0.07 -11.33
N ASN A 131 -17.78 -0.32 -10.22
CA ASN A 131 -18.38 -0.69 -8.94
C ASN A 131 -18.74 0.52 -8.05
N GLY A 132 -18.49 1.76 -8.51
CA GLY A 132 -18.73 2.97 -7.73
C GLY A 132 -17.82 3.14 -6.49
N ASN A 133 -16.70 2.42 -6.41
CA ASN A 133 -15.73 2.57 -5.33
C ASN A 133 -14.84 3.78 -5.57
N LYS A 134 -15.30 4.96 -5.15
CA LYS A 134 -14.57 6.23 -5.34
C LYS A 134 -13.23 6.30 -4.61
N LEU A 135 -13.10 5.62 -3.46
CA LEU A 135 -11.84 5.59 -2.73
C LEU A 135 -10.81 4.72 -3.45
N GLY A 136 -11.22 3.54 -3.93
CA GLY A 136 -10.39 2.69 -4.77
C GLY A 136 -10.00 3.35 -6.10
N GLU A 137 -10.92 4.12 -6.71
CA GLU A 137 -10.65 4.91 -7.91
C GLU A 137 -9.52 5.92 -7.67
N ALA A 138 -9.63 6.73 -6.61
CA ALA A 138 -8.60 7.71 -6.26
C ALA A 138 -7.26 7.05 -5.92
N ALA A 139 -7.27 5.93 -5.18
CA ALA A 139 -6.07 5.19 -4.83
C ALA A 139 -5.32 4.66 -6.07
N MET A 140 -6.03 4.14 -7.08
CA MET A 140 -5.42 3.71 -8.34
C MET A 140 -4.92 4.87 -9.19
N MET A 141 -5.61 6.01 -9.19
CA MET A 141 -5.09 7.23 -9.82
C MET A 141 -3.77 7.69 -9.18
N MET A 142 -3.66 7.60 -7.85
CA MET A 142 -2.41 7.91 -7.14
C MET A 142 -1.29 6.91 -7.47
N SER A 143 -1.60 5.62 -7.55
CA SER A 143 -0.65 4.60 -8.00
C SER A 143 -0.16 4.86 -9.44
N LEU A 144 -1.05 5.27 -10.34
CA LEU A 144 -0.68 5.63 -11.72
C LEU A 144 0.19 6.90 -11.78
N VAL A 145 -0.03 7.87 -10.89
CA VAL A 145 0.89 9.00 -10.73
C VAL A 145 2.27 8.52 -10.34
N ASP A 146 2.36 7.69 -9.29
CA ASP A 146 3.64 7.17 -8.78
C ASP A 146 4.40 6.41 -9.88
N LEU A 147 3.70 5.58 -10.68
CA LEU A 147 4.28 4.88 -11.82
C LEU A 147 4.75 5.81 -12.95
N LYS A 148 3.96 6.83 -13.29
CA LYS A 148 4.33 7.80 -14.35
C LYS A 148 5.54 8.66 -13.97
N LEU A 149 5.73 8.92 -12.67
CA LEU A 149 6.92 9.63 -12.17
C LEU A 149 8.19 8.80 -12.36
N LEU A 150 8.12 7.47 -12.15
CA LEU A 150 9.25 6.57 -12.42
C LEU A 150 9.63 6.51 -13.91
N GLN A 151 8.65 6.65 -14.80
CA GLN A 151 8.84 6.64 -16.25
C GLN A 151 9.28 8.00 -16.84
N ALA A 152 9.56 9.02 -16.00
CA ALA A 152 9.95 10.37 -16.42
C ALA A 152 8.95 11.05 -17.39
N VAL A 153 7.65 10.74 -17.27
CA VAL A 153 6.61 11.22 -18.18
C VAL A 153 6.15 12.64 -17.84
N ARG A 154 5.83 13.42 -18.89
CA ARG A 154 5.30 14.80 -18.91
C ARG A 154 4.72 15.30 -17.57
N PRO A 155 5.43 16.17 -16.82
CA PRO A 155 5.04 16.55 -15.47
C PRO A 155 3.67 17.21 -15.35
N LYS A 156 3.18 17.89 -16.41
CA LYS A 156 1.88 18.58 -16.40
C LYS A 156 0.70 17.61 -16.28
N GLU A 157 0.73 16.50 -17.02
CA GLU A 157 -0.34 15.49 -17.00
C GLU A 157 -0.37 14.76 -15.66
N VAL A 158 0.81 14.47 -15.11
CA VAL A 158 0.97 13.82 -13.81
C VAL A 158 0.43 14.69 -12.67
N ILE A 159 0.77 15.99 -12.65
CA ILE A 159 0.22 16.94 -11.67
C ILE A 159 -1.30 17.03 -11.79
N SER A 160 -1.84 17.07 -13.02
CA SER A 160 -3.29 17.12 -13.22
C SER A 160 -3.97 15.88 -12.65
N LEU A 161 -3.40 14.69 -12.89
CA LEU A 161 -3.92 13.44 -12.37
C LEU A 161 -3.86 13.39 -10.84
N ALA A 162 -2.75 13.83 -10.25
CA ALA A 162 -2.58 13.91 -8.80
C ALA A 162 -3.61 14.85 -8.15
N LYS A 163 -3.88 16.01 -8.76
CA LYS A 163 -4.90 16.96 -8.29
C LYS A 163 -6.31 16.37 -8.33
N THR A 164 -6.65 15.65 -9.41
CA THR A 164 -7.96 15.00 -9.51
C THR A 164 -8.12 13.93 -8.43
N ALA A 165 -7.10 13.09 -8.21
CA ALA A 165 -7.13 12.09 -7.15
C ALA A 165 -7.27 12.72 -5.76
N LEU A 166 -6.52 13.79 -5.47
CA LEU A 166 -6.62 14.55 -4.22
C LEU A 166 -8.03 15.13 -4.01
N ALA A 167 -8.60 15.75 -5.03
CA ALA A 167 -9.95 16.31 -4.95
C ALA A 167 -10.99 15.22 -4.64
N MET A 168 -10.83 14.02 -5.19
CA MET A 168 -11.71 12.89 -4.90
C MET A 168 -11.60 12.43 -3.43
N VAL A 169 -10.40 12.24 -2.89
CA VAL A 169 -10.24 11.83 -1.47
C VAL A 169 -10.72 12.91 -0.51
N GLN A 170 -10.57 14.20 -0.84
CA GLN A 170 -11.10 15.31 -0.04
C GLN A 170 -12.63 15.31 0.00
N GLN A 171 -13.30 14.99 -1.10
CA GLN A 171 -14.76 14.85 -1.12
C GLN A 171 -15.25 13.69 -0.24
N LEU A 172 -14.44 12.64 -0.10
CA LEU A 172 -14.72 11.50 0.76
C LEU A 172 -14.48 11.77 2.25
N LYS A 173 -13.83 12.90 2.59
CA LYS A 173 -13.50 13.31 3.96
C LYS A 173 -12.67 12.27 4.74
N ASP A 174 -11.91 11.45 4.03
CA ASP A 174 -10.98 10.50 4.65
C ASP A 174 -9.61 11.17 4.80
N ARG A 175 -9.27 11.53 6.04
CA ARG A 175 -8.09 12.33 6.35
C ARG A 175 -6.77 11.59 6.10
N ALA A 176 -6.76 10.27 6.29
CA ALA A 176 -5.58 9.45 6.03
C ALA A 176 -5.30 9.38 4.52
N TRP A 177 -6.35 9.20 3.72
CA TRP A 177 -6.23 9.21 2.27
C TRP A 177 -5.97 10.60 1.68
N GLU A 178 -6.48 11.66 2.31
CA GLU A 178 -6.10 13.04 1.97
C GLU A 178 -4.59 13.27 2.17
N ALA A 179 -4.03 12.81 3.30
CA ALA A 179 -2.60 12.92 3.57
C ALA A 179 -1.75 12.20 2.51
N GLU A 180 -2.13 10.98 2.12
CA GLU A 180 -1.48 10.25 1.02
C GLU A 180 -1.63 10.97 -0.32
N GLY A 181 -2.80 11.55 -0.60
CA GLY A 181 -3.06 12.35 -1.81
C GLY A 181 -2.13 13.57 -1.90
N LEU A 182 -1.91 14.24 -0.77
CA LEU A 182 -0.99 15.38 -0.66
C LEU A 182 0.46 14.97 -0.87
N VAL A 183 0.87 13.79 -0.37
CA VAL A 183 2.20 13.19 -0.65
C VAL A 183 2.38 12.92 -2.15
N THR A 184 1.39 12.31 -2.81
CA THR A 184 1.43 12.08 -4.26
C THR A 184 1.49 13.40 -5.03
N LEU A 185 0.77 14.43 -4.59
CA LEU A 185 0.83 15.76 -5.21
C LEU A 185 2.22 16.41 -5.01
N ALA A 186 2.82 16.30 -3.83
CA ALA A 186 4.17 16.83 -3.56
C ALA A 186 5.20 16.19 -4.51
N ARG A 187 5.22 14.86 -4.60
CA ARG A 187 6.08 14.09 -5.52
C ARG A 187 5.91 14.53 -6.98
N SER A 188 4.68 14.84 -7.40
CA SER A 188 4.43 15.31 -8.77
C SER A 188 5.08 16.64 -9.13
N TYR A 189 5.51 17.43 -8.12
CA TYR A 189 6.17 18.72 -8.32
C TYR A 189 7.70 18.67 -8.36
N GLU A 190 8.34 17.56 -7.95
CA GLU A 190 9.80 17.45 -7.74
C GLU A 190 10.63 17.93 -8.94
N ASN A 191 10.23 17.60 -10.17
CA ASN A 191 10.97 17.91 -11.38
C ASN A 191 10.43 19.13 -12.15
N THR A 192 9.65 20.01 -11.52
CA THR A 192 8.84 21.01 -12.25
C THR A 192 9.23 22.48 -12.02
N GLN A 193 10.37 22.75 -11.38
CA GLN A 193 10.77 24.09 -10.91
C GLN A 193 9.73 24.77 -9.99
N LYS A 194 8.76 24.01 -9.46
CA LYS A 194 7.67 24.50 -8.60
C LYS A 194 7.88 24.13 -7.14
N GLY A 195 9.07 24.45 -6.60
CA GLY A 195 9.44 24.13 -5.22
C GLY A 195 8.45 24.60 -4.16
N GLU A 196 7.84 25.79 -4.35
CA GLU A 196 6.82 26.31 -3.43
C GLU A 196 5.55 25.45 -3.36
N ASN A 197 5.11 24.92 -4.50
CA ASN A 197 3.92 24.05 -4.54
C ASN A 197 4.21 22.69 -3.92
N MET A 198 5.42 22.16 -4.13
CA MET A 198 5.89 20.95 -3.46
C MET A 198 5.92 21.12 -1.94
N LEU A 199 6.53 22.21 -1.46
CA LEU A 199 6.59 22.55 -0.04
C LEU A 199 5.21 22.66 0.59
N ARG A 200 4.29 23.35 -0.08
CA ARG A 200 2.92 23.52 0.42
C ARG A 200 2.19 22.18 0.53
N ALA A 201 2.31 21.32 -0.49
CA ALA A 201 1.70 20.00 -0.49
C ALA A 201 2.31 19.09 0.59
N ALA A 202 3.64 19.06 0.72
CA ALA A 202 4.34 18.27 1.73
C ALA A 202 3.98 18.71 3.17
N ARG A 203 3.96 20.02 3.45
CA ARG A 203 3.55 20.54 4.77
C ARG A 203 2.10 20.19 5.10
N ALA A 204 1.20 20.30 4.13
CA ALA A 204 -0.19 19.91 4.31
C ALA A 204 -0.32 18.40 4.59
N ALA A 205 0.49 17.56 3.92
CA ALA A 205 0.53 16.13 4.17
C ALA A 205 1.00 15.80 5.59
N VAL A 206 2.08 16.43 6.06
CA VAL A 206 2.60 16.28 7.44
C VAL A 206 1.50 16.60 8.46
N GLU A 207 0.84 17.74 8.30
CA GLU A 207 -0.23 18.15 9.21
C GLU A 207 -1.42 17.17 9.18
N ALA A 208 -1.81 16.68 8.00
CA ALA A 208 -2.87 15.69 7.87
C ALA A 208 -2.50 14.36 8.55
N PHE A 209 -1.26 13.88 8.41
CA PHE A 209 -0.78 12.66 9.08
C PHE A 209 -0.70 12.81 10.60
N LYS A 210 -0.27 13.99 11.11
CA LYS A 210 -0.29 14.30 12.54
C LYS A 210 -1.69 14.20 13.13
N GLN A 211 -2.69 14.74 12.44
CA GLN A 211 -4.08 14.71 12.89
C GLN A 211 -4.66 13.30 12.98
N VAL A 212 -4.18 12.36 12.15
CA VAL A 212 -4.60 10.94 12.22
C VAL A 212 -3.66 10.07 13.06
N GLY A 213 -2.59 10.64 13.62
CA GLY A 213 -1.62 9.91 14.45
C GLY A 213 -0.72 8.95 13.69
N ASP A 214 -0.60 9.07 12.36
CA ASP A 214 0.22 8.18 11.52
C ASP A 214 1.66 8.69 11.44
N ARG A 215 2.51 8.20 12.34
CA ARG A 215 3.93 8.57 12.39
C ARG A 215 4.75 8.09 11.18
N LYS A 216 4.40 6.94 10.59
CA LYS A 216 5.08 6.44 9.38
C LYS A 216 4.73 7.35 8.19
N GLY A 217 3.46 7.75 8.07
CA GLY A 217 2.99 8.72 7.09
C GLY A 217 3.63 10.10 7.26
N GLU A 218 3.77 10.57 8.51
CA GLU A 218 4.47 11.83 8.80
C GLU A 218 5.92 11.81 8.31
N ALA A 219 6.67 10.75 8.64
CA ALA A 219 8.05 10.58 8.19
C ALA A 219 8.16 10.57 6.65
N LYS A 220 7.24 9.88 5.98
CA LYS A 220 7.15 9.87 4.52
C LYS A 220 6.90 11.27 3.96
N ALA A 221 5.90 11.99 4.49
CA ALA A 221 5.59 13.36 4.05
C ALA A 221 6.76 14.34 4.29
N LEU A 222 7.51 14.17 5.38
CA LEU A 222 8.72 14.94 5.65
C LEU A 222 9.82 14.64 4.63
N SER A 223 9.98 13.39 4.20
CA SER A 223 10.96 13.05 3.15
C SER A 223 10.63 13.66 1.78
N GLU A 224 9.35 13.96 1.51
CA GLU A 224 8.93 14.68 0.29
C GLU A 224 9.12 16.20 0.38
N SER A 225 9.39 16.73 1.56
CA SER A 225 9.66 18.16 1.70
C SER A 225 11.06 18.46 1.17
N PRO A 226 11.24 19.48 0.30
CA PRO A 226 12.58 19.89 -0.06
C PRO A 226 13.24 20.43 1.20
N THR A 227 14.37 19.82 1.56
CA THR A 227 15.26 20.43 2.54
C THR A 227 15.77 21.75 1.95
N PRO A 228 16.01 22.78 2.77
CA PRO A 228 16.53 24.07 2.29
C PRO A 228 17.83 23.94 1.46
N THR A 229 18.50 22.79 1.51
CA THR A 229 19.68 22.42 0.72
C THR A 229 19.36 21.78 -0.65
N THR A 230 18.22 22.10 -1.27
CA THR A 230 17.87 21.63 -2.63
C THR A 230 18.85 22.12 -3.72
N THR A 231 19.84 22.94 -3.37
CA THR A 231 20.90 23.38 -4.28
C THR A 231 22.20 22.56 -4.18
N GLY A 232 22.34 21.65 -3.22
CA GLY A 232 23.68 21.20 -2.80
C GLY A 232 24.10 19.77 -3.13
N ASN A 233 23.54 18.77 -2.45
CA ASN A 233 24.26 17.50 -2.34
C ASN A 233 23.40 16.27 -2.04
N ARG A 234 23.41 15.31 -2.98
CA ARG A 234 22.78 13.98 -2.88
C ARG A 234 23.18 13.18 -1.63
N PHE A 235 24.35 13.46 -1.05
CA PHE A 235 24.89 12.76 0.12
C PHE A 235 24.16 13.14 1.43
N GLN A 236 23.62 14.35 1.54
CA GLN A 236 22.91 14.80 2.75
C GLN A 236 21.45 14.31 2.78
N ARG A 237 20.87 13.97 1.61
CA ARG A 237 19.58 13.28 1.50
C ARG A 237 19.64 11.90 2.16
N VAL A 238 20.72 11.15 1.95
CA VAL A 238 20.95 9.84 2.57
C VAL A 238 21.14 9.97 4.09
N ALA A 239 21.82 11.03 4.55
CA ALA A 239 21.96 11.31 5.98
C ALA A 239 20.61 11.63 6.65
N TRP A 240 19.70 12.34 5.96
CA TRP A 240 18.33 12.57 6.43
C TRP A 240 17.51 11.27 6.44
N HIS A 241 17.61 10.44 5.39
CA HIS A 241 16.95 9.12 5.36
C HIS A 241 17.41 8.22 6.52
N HIS A 242 18.71 8.20 6.85
CA HIS A 242 19.24 7.48 8.01
C HIS A 242 18.81 8.11 9.35
N MET A 243 18.69 9.44 9.41
CA MET A 243 18.27 10.18 10.61
C MET A 243 16.80 9.96 10.97
N VAL A 244 15.93 9.81 9.98
CA VAL A 244 14.50 9.47 10.18
C VAL A 244 14.32 7.98 10.51
N GLY A 245 15.26 7.12 10.10
CA GLY A 245 15.22 5.67 10.37
C GLY A 245 15.88 5.20 11.68
N CYS A 246 16.91 5.88 12.19
CA CYS A 246 17.74 5.36 13.31
C CYS A 246 17.58 6.06 14.67
N GLY A 247 16.65 7.01 14.83
CA GLY A 247 16.49 7.75 16.09
C GLY A 247 17.53 8.87 16.26
N ALA A 248 17.10 9.94 16.95
CA ALA A 248 17.73 11.26 16.93
C ALA A 248 19.19 11.30 17.43
N ASP A 249 19.59 10.39 18.33
CA ASP A 249 20.89 10.49 19.02
C ASP A 249 22.08 10.10 18.14
N GLN A 250 21.93 9.16 17.21
CA GLN A 250 23.02 8.80 16.28
C GLN A 250 23.14 9.78 15.11
N ALA A 251 22.04 10.48 14.78
CA ALA A 251 22.01 11.47 13.71
C ALA A 251 22.85 12.72 14.03
N LEU A 252 22.87 13.14 15.29
CA LEU A 252 23.68 14.27 15.76
C LEU A 252 25.19 14.03 15.56
N HIS A 253 25.65 12.79 15.75
CA HIS A 253 27.06 12.42 15.53
C HIS A 253 27.47 12.49 14.05
N TYR A 254 26.60 12.05 13.13
CA TYR A 254 26.89 12.10 11.69
C TYR A 254 26.81 13.52 11.12
N LEU A 255 25.89 14.35 11.61
CA LEU A 255 25.82 15.78 11.25
C LEU A 255 27.05 16.55 11.75
N ALA A 256 27.52 16.28 12.97
CA ALA A 256 28.75 16.89 13.50
C ALA A 256 29.99 16.48 12.69
N ALA A 257 30.07 15.21 12.26
CA ALA A 257 31.14 14.73 11.39
C ALA A 257 31.10 15.39 10.00
N ALA A 258 29.91 15.53 9.40
CA ALA A 258 29.73 16.19 8.12
C ALA A 258 30.01 17.70 8.17
N ALA A 259 29.67 18.38 9.27
CA ALA A 259 29.99 19.79 9.49
C ALA A 259 31.51 20.03 9.62
N SER A 260 32.24 19.08 10.22
CA SER A 260 33.71 19.16 10.33
C SER A 260 34.44 19.08 8.98
N LEU A 261 33.80 18.49 7.97
CA LEU A 261 34.38 18.30 6.63
C LEU A 261 34.19 19.50 5.69
N ASN A 262 33.18 20.35 5.91
CA ASN A 262 32.81 21.43 4.99
C ASN A 262 32.96 22.87 5.55
N ASN A 263 33.40 23.04 6.80
CA ASN A 263 33.76 24.33 7.40
C ASN A 263 32.68 25.45 7.35
N GLU A 264 31.40 25.09 7.21
CA GLU A 264 30.26 26.02 7.26
C GLU A 264 29.46 25.79 8.55
N VAL A 265 30.06 26.18 9.68
CA VAL A 265 29.55 25.93 11.04
C VAL A 265 28.30 26.78 11.37
N MET A 266 28.07 27.88 10.66
CA MET A 266 27.06 28.88 11.04
C MET A 266 25.63 28.53 10.63
N GLU A 267 25.40 27.84 9.51
CA GLU A 267 24.03 27.48 9.09
C GLU A 267 23.49 26.26 9.85
N VAL A 268 24.38 25.36 10.26
CA VAL A 268 24.01 24.15 11.01
C VAL A 268 23.53 24.49 12.43
N ALA A 269 24.09 25.52 13.05
CA ALA A 269 23.67 25.99 14.38
C ALA A 269 22.19 26.45 14.39
N GLY A 270 21.74 27.15 13.35
CA GLY A 270 20.34 27.59 13.23
C GLY A 270 19.35 26.44 13.04
N VAL A 271 19.78 25.36 12.36
CA VAL A 271 18.97 24.16 12.17
C VAL A 271 18.90 23.33 13.47
N ILE A 272 20.00 23.23 14.22
CA ILE A 272 20.02 22.59 15.54
C ILE A 272 19.11 23.34 16.53
N GLU A 273 19.12 24.68 16.52
CA GLU A 273 18.27 25.49 17.39
C GLU A 273 16.77 25.33 17.05
N LEU A 274 16.43 25.16 15.76
CA LEU A 274 15.07 24.86 15.30
C LEU A 274 14.59 23.46 15.70
N LEU A 275 15.50 22.48 15.69
CA LEU A 275 15.20 21.10 16.07
C LEU A 275 15.13 20.91 17.60
N SER A 276 15.84 21.71 18.39
CA SER A 276 15.76 21.67 19.87
C SER A 276 14.42 22.15 20.46
N LYS A 277 13.54 22.71 19.62
CA LYS A 277 12.21 23.21 20.00
C LYS A 277 11.07 22.24 19.68
N TYR A 278 11.38 21.04 19.18
CA TYR A 278 10.46 19.92 18.95
C TYR A 278 10.96 18.68 19.68
#